data_AF-A0A2C9JQA1-F1
#
_entry.id   AF-A0A2C9JQA1-F1
#
_cell.length_a   1.000
_cell.length_b   1.000
_cell.length_c   1.000
_cell.angle_alpha   90.00
_cell.angle_beta   90.00
_cell.angle_gamma   90.00
#
_symmetry.space_group_name_H-M   'P 1'
#
loop_
_entity.id
_entity.type
_entity.pdbx_description
1 polymer ?
#
loop_
_entity_poly.entity_id
_entity_poly.type
_entity_poly.pdbx_seq_one_letter_code
_entity_poly.pdbx_strand_id
1 'polypeptide(L)'
;MVYIHGGNFFYMSGSSLLFDGSALAQTGDVVVVTMNYRLGALGFLMTGDTEDDARGNYGLYDQVMALKWVKVNIAAFGGDPNMV
;
A
#
# COMPACT_ATOMS: atom_id res chain seq x y z
N MET A 1 -4.04 10.34 -4.34
CA MET A 1 -3.44 9.31 -5.21
C MET A 1 -2.57 8.38 -4.38
N VAL A 2 -2.90 7.09 -4.33
CA VAL A 2 -2.08 6.06 -3.65
C VAL A 2 -1.48 5.12 -4.67
N TYR A 3 -0.17 4.92 -4.64
CA TYR A 3 0.55 3.98 -5.49
C TYR A 3 0.97 2.73 -4.73
N ILE A 4 0.50 1.57 -5.20
CA ILE A 4 0.88 0.25 -4.69
C ILE A 4 1.85 -0.36 -5.70
N HIS A 5 3.09 -0.60 -5.27
CA HIS A 5 4.10 -1.16 -6.16
C HIS A 5 3.78 -2.59 -6.58
N GLY A 6 4.19 -2.94 -7.81
CA GLY A 6 4.18 -4.31 -8.31
C GLY A 6 5.32 -5.16 -7.75
N GLY A 7 5.83 -6.09 -8.55
CA GLY A 7 6.88 -7.04 -8.14
C GLY A 7 6.37 -8.46 -7.87
N ASN A 8 5.24 -8.82 -8.51
CA ASN A 8 4.63 -10.15 -8.46
C ASN A 8 4.42 -10.70 -7.05
N PHE A 9 4.19 -9.83 -6.06
CA PHE A 9 4.07 -10.18 -4.64
C PHE A 9 5.32 -10.79 -4.00
N PHE A 10 6.50 -10.69 -4.63
CA PHE A 10 7.74 -11.31 -4.13
C PHE A 10 8.87 -10.31 -3.85
N TYR A 11 8.88 -9.17 -4.52
CA TYR A 11 9.92 -8.16 -4.36
C TYR A 11 9.34 -6.75 -4.59
N MET A 12 10.22 -5.74 -4.55
CA MET A 12 9.92 -4.31 -4.63
C MET A 12 9.56 -3.68 -3.28
N SER A 13 9.54 -2.34 -3.23
CA SER A 13 9.27 -1.54 -2.03
C SER A 13 8.60 -0.22 -2.42
N GLY A 14 7.78 0.33 -1.53
CA GLY A 14 7.22 1.68 -1.66
C GLY A 14 8.26 2.78 -1.54
N SER A 15 9.47 2.47 -1.04
CA SER A 15 10.61 3.38 -0.98
C SER A 15 11.55 3.30 -2.19
N SER A 16 11.18 2.53 -3.23
CA SER A 16 12.00 2.41 -4.43
C SER A 16 12.07 3.75 -5.17
N LEU A 17 13.28 4.15 -5.60
CA LEU A 17 13.49 5.36 -6.41
C LEU A 17 12.71 5.35 -7.74
N LEU A 18 12.29 4.17 -8.21
CA LEU A 18 11.44 4.04 -9.39
C LEU A 18 10.05 4.68 -9.19
N PHE A 19 9.64 4.91 -7.95
CA PHE A 19 8.32 5.43 -7.58
C PHE A 19 8.43 6.71 -6.75
N ASP A 20 9.51 7.48 -6.91
CA ASP A 20 9.59 8.81 -6.32
C ASP A 20 8.44 9.68 -6.87
N GLY A 21 7.52 10.02 -5.96
CA GLY A 21 6.34 10.83 -6.27
C GLY A 21 6.58 12.33 -6.29
N SER A 22 7.80 12.80 -5.98
CA SER A 22 8.13 14.22 -5.80
C SER A 22 7.76 15.09 -7.00
N ALA A 23 8.11 14.67 -8.22
CA ALA A 23 7.79 15.40 -9.44
C ALA A 23 6.28 15.50 -9.69
N LEU A 24 5.53 14.42 -9.43
CA LEU A 24 4.08 14.41 -9.59
C LEU A 24 3.40 15.28 -8.52
N ALA A 25 3.86 15.24 -7.27
CA ALA A 25 3.35 16.09 -6.21
C ALA A 25 3.63 17.58 -6.49
N GLN A 26 4.80 17.91 -7.05
CA GLN A 26 5.19 19.28 -7.39
C GLN A 26 4.37 19.87 -8.54
N THR A 27 3.97 19.06 -9.51
CA THR A 27 3.39 19.54 -10.77
C THR A 27 1.90 19.28 -10.92
N GLY A 28 1.36 18.29 -10.20
CA GLY A 28 0.00 17.78 -10.41
C GLY A 28 -1.05 18.28 -9.42
N ASP A 29 -0.68 19.12 -8.44
CA ASP A 29 -1.55 19.52 -7.32
C ASP A 29 -2.24 18.32 -6.63
N VAL A 30 -1.43 17.32 -6.29
CA VAL A 30 -1.88 16.07 -5.68
C VAL A 30 -0.97 15.66 -4.53
N VAL A 31 -1.57 15.04 -3.51
CA VAL A 31 -0.81 14.28 -2.51
C VAL A 31 -0.55 12.87 -3.04
N VAL A 32 0.72 12.50 -3.13
CA VAL A 32 1.19 11.18 -3.56
C VAL A 32 1.59 10.36 -2.34
N VAL A 33 1.00 9.18 -2.18
CA VAL A 33 1.34 8.24 -1.11
C VAL A 33 1.86 6.94 -1.72
N THR A 34 3.04 6.50 -1.32
CA THR A 34 3.56 5.14 -1.56
C THR A 34 3.51 4.34 -0.27
N MET A 35 3.49 3.00 -0.38
CA MET A 35 3.36 2.14 0.79
C MET A 35 4.12 0.82 0.64
N ASN A 36 4.43 0.21 1.78
CA ASN A 36 4.91 -1.17 1.86
C ASN A 36 3.77 -2.10 2.27
N TYR A 37 3.79 -3.32 1.76
CA TYR A 37 2.93 -4.43 2.19
C TYR A 37 3.77 -5.71 2.27
N ARG A 38 3.32 -6.70 3.05
CA ARG A 38 4.06 -7.97 3.17
C ARG A 38 4.11 -8.69 1.82
N LEU A 39 5.28 -9.29 1.54
CA LEU A 39 5.59 -10.01 0.31
C LEU A 39 5.95 -11.48 0.61
N GLY A 40 6.00 -12.30 -0.44
CA GLY A 40 6.37 -13.71 -0.39
C GLY A 40 5.54 -14.50 0.63
N ALA A 41 6.18 -15.47 1.29
CA ALA A 41 5.52 -16.27 2.31
C ALA A 41 4.95 -15.42 3.47
N LEU A 42 5.60 -14.31 3.83
CA LEU A 42 5.12 -13.44 4.91
C LEU A 42 3.80 -12.73 4.58
N GLY A 43 3.56 -12.47 3.29
CA GLY A 43 2.33 -11.83 2.82
C GLY A 43 1.27 -12.80 2.32
N PHE A 44 1.66 -13.98 1.84
CA PHE A 44 0.79 -14.81 1.02
C PHE A 44 0.84 -16.32 1.33
N LEU A 45 1.56 -16.76 2.37
CA LEU A 45 1.51 -18.15 2.80
C LEU A 45 0.09 -18.52 3.26
N MET A 46 -0.43 -19.59 2.69
CA MET A 46 -1.67 -20.23 3.12
C MET A 46 -1.38 -21.68 3.51
N THR A 47 -1.74 -22.08 4.73
CA THR A 47 -1.60 -23.46 5.23
C THR A 47 -2.94 -24.18 5.35
N GLY A 48 -4.04 -23.42 5.37
CA GLY A 48 -5.41 -23.92 5.49
C GLY A 48 -6.39 -22.76 5.65
N ASP A 49 -7.64 -23.07 6.01
CA ASP A 49 -8.74 -22.11 6.14
C ASP A 49 -9.34 -22.03 7.55
N THR A 50 -8.72 -22.67 8.54
CA THR A 50 -9.13 -22.60 9.94
C THR A 50 -8.54 -21.38 10.66
N GLU A 51 -8.96 -21.11 11.90
CA GLU A 51 -8.43 -19.99 12.70
C GLU A 51 -6.97 -20.21 13.13
N ASP A 52 -6.54 -21.46 13.27
CA ASP A 52 -5.16 -21.81 13.65
C ASP A 52 -4.20 -21.82 12.44
N ASP A 53 -4.72 -21.68 11.22
CA ASP A 53 -3.95 -21.67 9.98
C ASP A 53 -3.45 -20.29 9.58
N ALA A 54 -2.37 -20.25 8.80
CA ALA A 54 -2.09 -19.10 7.97
C ALA A 54 -3.11 -19.06 6.82
N ARG A 55 -3.96 -18.03 6.79
CA ARG A 55 -5.06 -17.92 5.81
C ARG A 55 -4.68 -17.21 4.50
N GLY A 56 -3.41 -16.84 4.34
CA GLY A 56 -2.91 -16.11 3.17
C GLY A 56 -3.42 -14.67 3.06
N ASN A 57 -3.09 -14.03 1.94
CA ASN A 57 -3.54 -12.67 1.56
C ASN A 57 -3.26 -11.55 2.58
N TYR A 58 -2.40 -11.79 3.55
CA TYR A 58 -1.95 -10.80 4.52
C TYR A 58 -1.37 -9.55 3.85
N GLY A 59 -0.65 -9.69 2.74
CA GLY A 59 -0.19 -8.55 1.95
C GLY A 59 -1.34 -7.71 1.36
N LEU A 60 -2.45 -8.33 0.97
CA LEU A 60 -3.65 -7.59 0.52
C LEU A 60 -4.38 -6.93 1.69
N TYR A 61 -4.41 -7.57 2.85
CA TYR A 61 -4.97 -6.93 4.06
C TYR A 61 -4.13 -5.73 4.51
N ASP A 62 -2.81 -5.79 4.36
CA ASP A 62 -1.94 -4.63 4.60
C ASP A 62 -2.31 -3.47 3.65
N GLN A 63 -2.54 -3.74 2.37
CA GLN A 63 -3.00 -2.76 1.38
C GLN A 63 -4.33 -2.13 1.78
N VAL A 64 -5.32 -2.94 2.17
CA VAL A 64 -6.62 -2.44 2.64
C VAL A 64 -6.45 -1.56 3.89
N MET A 65 -5.61 -1.99 4.84
CA MET A 65 -5.36 -1.23 6.06
C MET A 65 -4.65 0.10 5.79
N ALA A 66 -3.67 0.12 4.88
CA ALA A 66 -3.01 1.35 4.47
C ALA A 66 -3.98 2.31 3.75
N LEU A 67 -4.85 1.81 2.87
CA LEU A 67 -5.87 2.65 2.21
C LEU A 67 -6.85 3.26 3.22
N LYS A 68 -7.28 2.47 4.23
CA LYS A 68 -8.09 2.99 5.34
C LYS A 68 -7.34 4.07 6.13
N TRP A 69 -6.06 3.84 6.42
CA TRP A 69 -5.23 4.82 7.11
C TRP A 69 -5.10 6.11 6.31
N VAL A 70 -4.81 6.02 5.00
CA VAL A 70 -4.74 7.18 4.12
C VAL A 70 -6.07 7.93 4.15
N LYS A 71 -7.20 7.23 3.92
CA LYS A 71 -8.51 7.87 3.91
C LYS A 71 -8.83 8.62 5.21
N VAL A 72 -8.42 8.11 6.36
CA VAL A 72 -8.66 8.75 7.66
C VAL A 72 -7.71 9.93 7.92
N ASN A 73 -6.48 9.90 7.39
CA ASN A 73 -5.43 10.85 7.77
C ASN A 73 -5.05 11.87 6.69
N ILE A 74 -5.41 11.65 5.41
CA ILE A 74 -4.88 12.42 4.29
C ILE A 74 -5.22 13.92 4.35
N ALA A 75 -6.32 14.28 5.03
CA ALA A 75 -6.70 15.67 5.27
C ALA A 75 -5.62 16.46 6.04
N ALA A 76 -4.91 15.81 6.98
CA ALA A 76 -3.81 16.45 7.71
C ALA A 76 -2.58 16.73 6.83
N PHE A 77 -2.50 16.11 5.66
CA PHE A 77 -1.45 16.32 4.66
C PHE A 77 -1.92 17.19 3.48
N GLY A 78 -3.12 17.78 3.57
CA GLY A 78 -3.69 18.65 2.54
C GLY A 78 -4.44 17.94 1.40
N GLY A 79 -4.70 16.62 1.52
CA GLY A 79 -5.51 15.89 0.53
C GLY A 79 -7.00 15.79 0.90
N ASP A 80 -7.86 15.53 -0.08
CA ASP A 80 -9.29 15.25 0.15
C ASP A 80 -9.52 13.73 0.35
N PRO A 81 -10.08 13.28 1.49
CA PRO A 81 -10.36 11.86 1.75
C PRO A 81 -11.41 11.24 0.81
N ASN A 82 -12.13 12.03 0.02
CA ASN A 82 -13.05 11.56 -1.01
C ASN A 82 -12.41 11.49 -2.41
N MET A 83 -11.16 11.94 -2.55
CA MET A 83 -10.37 11.90 -3.80
C MET A 83 -9.01 11.21 -3.58
N VAL A 84 -9.05 10.03 -2.97
CA VAL A 84 -7.86 9.21 -2.68
C VAL A 84 -7.38 8.43 -3.90
#